data_AF-A0A1V3NZ48-F1
#
_entry.id   AF-A0A1V3NZ48-F1
#
_cell.length_a   1.000
_cell.length_b   1.000
_cell.length_c   1.000
_cell.angle_alpha   90.00
_cell.angle_beta   90.00
_cell.angle_gamma   90.00
#
_symmetry.space_group_name_H-M   'P 1'
#
loop_
_entity.id
_entity.type
_entity.pdbx_description
1 polymer ?
#
loop_
_entity_poly.entity_id
_entity_poly.type
_entity_poly.pdbx_seq_one_letter_code
_entity_poly.pdbx_strand_id
1 'polypeptide(L)'
;MTTTVVNPFPGVYKAAYLEELGVTVEEFARDPEAALNRAGQYDACALMQAGLRPLMPAQVRLRQAMEKQWAAEGTPADRVPLPRPILAKHRHAQAILVA
;
A
#
# COMPACT_ATOMS: atom_id res chain seq x y z
N MET A 1 13.16 14.64 -24.78
CA MET A 1 12.28 15.33 -23.82
C MET A 1 12.79 14.98 -22.43
N THR A 2 13.55 15.88 -21.80
CA THR A 2 14.04 15.71 -20.44
C THR A 2 12.95 16.21 -19.49
N THR A 3 12.14 15.28 -18.99
CA THR A 3 11.16 15.57 -17.94
C THR A 3 11.96 16.00 -16.71
N THR A 4 12.01 17.31 -16.47
CA THR A 4 12.58 17.86 -15.25
C THR A 4 11.68 17.35 -14.13
N VAL A 5 12.15 16.39 -13.34
CA VAL A 5 11.47 15.94 -12.13
C VAL A 5 11.54 17.12 -11.16
N VAL A 6 10.54 18.01 -11.26
CA VAL A 6 10.33 19.08 -10.30
C VAL A 6 10.11 18.37 -8.98
N ASN A 7 11.08 18.48 -8.07
CA ASN A 7 10.98 17.96 -6.71
C ASN A 7 9.66 18.50 -6.12
N PRO A 8 8.60 17.67 -6.00
CA PRO A 8 7.25 18.20 -5.83
C PRO A 8 7.07 18.89 -4.47
N PHE A 9 8.04 18.73 -3.56
CA PHE A 9 8.06 19.39 -2.26
C PHE A 9 9.49 19.72 -1.84
N PRO A 10 9.95 20.97 -2.02
CA PRO A 10 11.10 21.44 -1.27
C PRO A 10 10.81 21.27 0.22
N GLY A 11 11.46 20.28 0.84
CA GLY A 11 11.34 20.01 2.28
C GLY A 11 10.74 18.65 2.68
N VAL A 12 10.33 17.77 1.75
CA VAL A 12 9.84 16.41 2.09
C VAL A 12 10.84 15.65 2.96
N TYR A 13 12.14 15.71 2.63
CA TYR A 13 13.18 15.03 3.40
C TYR A 13 13.13 15.34 4.90
N LYS A 14 12.97 16.62 5.24
CA LYS A 14 12.85 17.07 6.64
C LYS A 14 11.47 16.80 7.21
N ALA A 15 10.41 17.10 6.45
CA ALA A 15 9.03 16.93 6.91
C ALA A 15 8.66 15.47 7.19
N ALA A 16 9.28 14.52 6.48
CA ALA A 16 9.10 13.09 6.65
C ALA A 16 10.14 12.45 7.59
N TYR A 17 10.95 13.26 8.28
CA TYR A 17 11.91 12.80 9.29
C TYR A 17 12.90 11.74 8.77
N LEU A 18 13.32 11.85 7.50
CA LEU A 18 14.06 10.78 6.83
C LEU A 18 15.43 10.51 7.48
N GLU A 19 16.11 11.54 7.97
CA GLU A 19 17.36 11.38 8.72
C GLU A 19 17.17 10.56 10.00
N GLU A 20 16.11 10.82 10.76
CA GLU A 20 15.77 10.07 11.99
C GLU A 20 15.34 8.63 11.70
N LEU A 21 14.90 8.37 10.47
CA LEU A 21 14.54 7.04 9.96
C LEU A 21 15.73 6.36 9.26
N GLY A 22 16.93 6.95 9.31
CA GLY A 22 18.16 6.35 8.80
C GLY A 22 18.31 6.40 7.28
N VAL A 23 17.75 7.42 6.63
CA VAL A 23 17.96 7.74 5.22
C VAL A 23 18.89 8.94 5.13
N THR A 24 19.91 8.87 4.28
CA THR A 24 20.80 10.03 4.05
C THR A 24 20.28 10.94 2.95
N VAL A 25 20.79 12.18 2.90
CA VAL A 25 20.46 13.14 1.84
C VAL A 25 20.88 12.61 0.48
N GLU A 26 22.02 11.93 0.38
CA GLU A 26 22.54 11.36 -0.86
C GLU A 26 21.67 10.20 -1.36
N GLU A 27 21.20 9.34 -0.46
CA GLU A 27 20.25 8.28 -0.80
C GLU A 27 18.95 8.86 -1.34
N PHE A 28 18.39 9.85 -0.64
CA PHE A 28 17.17 10.52 -1.07
C PHE A 28 17.35 11.29 -2.38
N ALA A 29 18.48 11.97 -2.59
CA ALA A 29 18.74 12.71 -3.83
C ALA A 29 18.89 11.79 -5.04
N ARG A 30 19.38 10.55 -4.85
CA ARG A 30 19.51 9.54 -5.90
C ARG A 30 18.15 8.98 -6.30
N ASP A 31 17.33 8.60 -5.32
CA ASP A 31 16.01 8.03 -5.55
C ASP A 31 15.05 8.37 -4.40
N PRO A 32 14.32 9.50 -4.51
CA PRO A 32 13.42 9.97 -3.45
C PRO A 32 12.30 8.98 -3.14
N GLU A 33 11.74 8.32 -4.16
CA GLU A 33 10.60 7.42 -4.02
C GLU A 33 11.03 6.14 -3.30
N ALA A 34 12.14 5.53 -3.74
CA ALA A 34 12.67 4.35 -3.06
C ALA A 34 13.08 4.66 -1.61
N ALA A 35 13.66 5.84 -1.37
CA ALA A 35 14.03 6.27 -0.02
C ALA A 35 12.80 6.43 0.90
N LEU A 36 11.72 7.06 0.41
CA LEU A 36 10.46 7.19 1.14
C LEU A 36 9.82 5.82 1.42
N ASN A 37 9.76 4.94 0.42
CA ASN A 37 9.21 3.60 0.58
C ASN A 37 10.00 2.78 1.60
N ARG A 38 11.33 2.80 1.52
CA ARG A 38 12.23 2.12 2.48
C ARG A 38 12.04 2.63 3.91
N ALA A 39 11.90 3.94 4.07
CA ALA A 39 11.66 4.57 5.36
C ALA A 39 10.24 4.32 5.89
N GLY A 40 9.35 3.69 5.12
CA GLY A 40 7.95 3.53 5.48
C GLY A 40 7.22 4.86 5.53
N GLN A 41 7.55 5.80 4.64
CA GLN A 41 6.95 7.13 4.43
C GLN A 41 6.35 7.24 3.01
N TYR A 42 5.82 6.13 2.49
CA TYR A 42 5.35 6.00 1.10
C TYR A 42 4.21 6.96 0.73
N ASP A 43 3.50 7.50 1.71
CA ASP A 43 2.39 8.43 1.57
C ASP A 43 2.74 9.90 1.86
N ALA A 44 4.00 10.20 2.23
CA ALA A 44 4.41 11.53 2.68
C ALA A 44 4.11 12.64 1.65
N CYS A 45 4.40 12.40 0.37
CA CYS A 45 4.10 13.36 -0.70
C CYS A 45 2.60 13.63 -0.85
N ALA A 46 1.77 12.58 -0.79
CA ALA A 46 0.32 12.71 -0.91
C ALA A 46 -0.29 13.45 0.30
N LEU A 47 0.18 13.14 1.50
CA LEU A 47 -0.21 13.86 2.71
C LEU A 47 0.12 15.35 2.61
N MET A 48 1.33 15.68 2.15
CA MET A 48 1.76 17.07 1.98
C MET A 48 0.97 17.81 0.89
N GLN A 49 0.62 17.15 -0.22
CA GLN A 49 -0.29 17.70 -1.24
C GLN A 49 -1.66 18.04 -0.67
N ALA A 50 -2.15 17.25 0.29
CA ALA A 50 -3.41 17.46 0.96
C ALA A 50 -3.34 18.52 2.09
N GLY A 51 -2.19 19.16 2.30
CA GLY A 51 -1.98 20.12 3.39
C GLY A 51 -1.80 19.47 4.76
N LEU A 52 -1.55 18.16 4.80
CA LEU A 52 -1.30 17.38 6.01
C LEU A 52 0.21 17.21 6.25
N ARG A 53 0.58 16.79 7.46
CA ARG A 53 1.97 16.45 7.79
C ARG A 53 2.23 14.96 7.55
N PRO A 54 3.43 14.58 7.09
CA PRO A 54 3.88 13.20 7.11
C PRO A 54 3.85 12.60 8.52
N LEU A 55 3.91 11.27 8.59
CA LEU A 55 3.91 10.58 9.88
C LEU A 55 5.18 10.89 10.68
N MET A 56 5.03 10.96 12.01
CA MET A 56 6.17 11.01 12.92
C MET A 56 6.88 9.65 12.96
N PRO A 57 8.18 9.59 13.32
CA PRO A 57 8.93 8.34 13.37
C PRO A 57 8.29 7.24 14.24
N ALA A 58 7.68 7.61 15.37
CA ALA A 58 6.97 6.65 16.22
C ALA A 58 5.74 6.04 15.51
N GLN A 59 5.02 6.82 14.71
CA GLN A 59 3.86 6.36 13.93
C GLN A 59 4.30 5.48 12.77
N VAL A 60 5.41 5.81 12.10
CA VAL A 60 6.02 4.97 11.06
C VAL A 60 6.36 3.59 11.63
N ARG A 61 7.04 3.53 12.78
CA ARG A 61 7.40 2.26 13.43
C ARG A 61 6.18 1.44 13.81
N LEU A 62 5.14 2.09 14.35
CA LEU A 62 3.87 1.43 14.68
C LEU A 62 3.22 0.86 13.42
N ARG A 63 3.14 1.65 12.34
CA ARG A 63 2.60 1.22 11.05
C ARG A 63 3.32 -0.01 10.51
N GLN A 64 4.65 0.01 10.46
CA GLN A 64 5.45 -1.12 10.00
C GLN A 64 5.26 -2.38 10.86
N ALA A 65 5.12 -2.21 12.18
CA ALA A 65 4.82 -3.33 13.07
C ALA A 65 3.44 -3.94 12.79
N MET A 66 2.43 -3.10 12.55
CA MET A 66 1.08 -3.54 12.18
C MET A 66 1.05 -4.23 10.83
N GLU A 67 1.71 -3.67 9.81
CA GLU A 67 1.84 -4.27 8.48
C GLU A 67 2.51 -5.64 8.54
N LYS A 68 3.59 -5.78 9.33
CA LYS A 68 4.26 -7.05 9.57
C LYS A 68 3.35 -8.06 10.27
N GLN A 69 2.61 -7.62 11.27
CA GLN A 69 1.64 -8.46 11.98
C GLN A 69 0.54 -8.94 11.03
N TRP A 70 -0.04 -8.07 10.22
CA TRP A 70 -1.05 -8.43 9.23
C TRP A 70 -0.52 -9.39 8.18
N ALA A 71 0.71 -9.21 7.69
CA ALA A 71 1.35 -10.14 6.78
C ALA A 71 1.54 -11.54 7.40
N ALA A 72 1.81 -11.62 8.71
CA ALA A 72 1.95 -12.88 9.43
C ALA A 72 0.59 -13.57 9.73
N GLU A 73 -0.46 -12.80 10.02
CA GLU A 73 -1.79 -13.32 10.34
C GLU A 73 -2.60 -13.72 9.10
N GLY A 74 -2.22 -13.22 7.92
CA GLY A 74 -3.00 -13.34 6.69
C GLY A 74 -4.24 -12.46 6.71
N THR A 75 -4.79 -12.14 5.53
CA THR A 75 -6.04 -11.39 5.46
C THR A 75 -7.25 -12.31 5.68
N PRO A 76 -8.40 -11.80 6.15
CA PRO A 76 -9.64 -12.57 6.18
C PRO A 76 -10.03 -13.17 4.82
N ALA A 77 -9.60 -12.55 3.71
CA ALA A 77 -9.79 -13.08 2.36
C ALA A 77 -9.02 -14.40 2.12
N ASP A 78 -7.86 -14.56 2.73
CA ASP A 78 -7.06 -15.80 2.67
C ASP A 78 -7.70 -16.94 3.49
N ARG A 79 -8.67 -16.60 4.36
CA ARG A 79 -9.40 -17.55 5.22
C ARG A 79 -10.75 -17.96 4.65
N VAL A 80 -11.15 -17.44 3.48
CA VAL A 80 -12.39 -17.84 2.82
C VAL A 80 -12.15 -19.17 2.11
N PRO A 81 -12.80 -20.28 2.53
CA PRO A 81 -12.70 -21.52 1.77
C PRO A 81 -13.26 -21.29 0.36
N LEU A 82 -12.57 -21.83 -0.66
CA LEU A 82 -13.01 -21.76 -2.05
C LEU A 82 -14.52 -22.07 -2.12
N PRO A 83 -15.32 -21.28 -2.85
CA PRO A 83 -16.74 -21.57 -2.99
C PRO A 83 -16.88 -23.00 -3.50
N ARG A 84 -17.51 -23.87 -2.70
CA ARG A 84 -17.78 -25.24 -3.12
C ARG A 84 -18.57 -25.13 -4.43
N PRO A 85 -18.17 -25.83 -5.51
CA PRO A 85 -18.94 -25.79 -6.74
C PRO A 85 -20.37 -26.17 -6.40
N ILE A 86 -21.31 -25.25 -6.64
CA ILE A 86 -22.73 -25.53 -6.55
C ILE A 86 -22.96 -26.56 -7.67
N LEU A 87 -22.95 -27.84 -7.30
CA LEU A 87 -23.38 -28.93 -8.15
C LEU A 87 -24.72 -28.51 -8.76
N ALA A 88 -24.71 -28.28 -10.08
CA ALA A 88 -25.86 -27.88 -10.86
C ALA A 88 -26.94 -28.97 -10.79
N LYS A 89 -27.73 -28.97 -9.71
CA LYS A 89 -28.85 -29.89 -9.50
C LYS A 89 -30.12 -29.38 -10.19
N HIS A 90 -30.04 -28.98 -11.45
CA HIS A 90 -31.24 -28.75 -12.26
C HIS A 90 -30.99 -29.11 -13.73
N ARG A 91 -30.94 -30.41 -14.01
CA ARG A 91 -31.25 -30.97 -15.33
C ARG A 91 -32.22 -32.13 -15.11
N HIS A 92 -33.51 -31.83 -14.98
CA HIS A 92 -34.64 -32.70 -15.37
C HIS A 92 -35.95 -31.95 -15.09
N ALA A 93 -36.31 -31.05 -16.00
CA ALA A 93 -37.69 -30.56 -16.13
C ALA A 93 -37.91 -30.14 -17.59
N GLN A 94 -37.85 -31.11 -18.51
CA GLN A 94 -38.46 -30.99 -19.83
C GLN A 94 -39.09 -32.34 -20.15
N ALA A 95 -40.38 -32.46 -19.82
CA ALA A 95 -41.26 -33.49 -20.32
C ALA A 95 -42.71 -33.02 -20.22
N ILE A 96 -43.04 -31.89 -20.85
CA ILE A 96 -44.41 -31.61 -21.30
C ILE A 96 -44.29 -30.86 -22.63
N LEU A 97 -45.05 -31.37 -23.62
CA LEU A 97 -45.47 -30.75 -24.89
C LEU A 97 -44.75 -31.21 -26.18
N VAL A 98 -45.13 -32.39 -26.69
CA VAL A 98 -45.40 -32.80 -28.10
C VAL A 98 -45.97 -34.24 -27.95
N ALA A 99 -47.16 -34.64 -28.39
CA ALA A 99 -48.15 -34.18 -29.36
C ALA A 99 -49.55 -34.59 -28.89
#